data_AF-A0A378XZ37-F1
#
_entry.id   AF-A0A378XZ37-F1
#
_cell.length_a   1.000
_cell.length_b   1.000
_cell.length_c   1.000
_cell.angle_alpha   90.00
_cell.angle_beta   90.00
_cell.angle_gamma   90.00
#
_symmetry.space_group_name_H-M   'P 1'
#
loop_
_entity.id
_entity.type
_entity.pdbx_description
1 polymer ?
#
loop_
_entity_poly.entity_id
_entity_poly.type
_entity_poly.pdbx_seq_one_letter_code
_entity_poly.pdbx_strand_id
1 'polypeptide(L)'
;MQQDELIYRLDIPKSATIIIKKIEFLLRSDSDRQKMYLFCNGNPGSEYIYLSEKRKQLINEEGYKDKSEFIVDYNDNNIMALERLCQEKVDGFKLARLKVTDPETLYSLYEKNKYSNLLHLALS
;
A
#
# COMPACT_ATOMS: atom_id res chain seq x y z
N MET A 1 11.24 -3.76 -17.12
CA MET A 1 10.51 -2.58 -17.64
C MET A 1 10.54 -1.51 -16.59
N GLN A 2 10.94 -0.31 -16.96
CA GLN A 2 11.01 0.83 -16.04
C GLN A 2 9.61 1.35 -15.68
N GLN A 3 9.49 2.06 -14.56
CA GLN A 3 8.21 2.62 -14.13
C GLN A 3 7.64 3.61 -15.14
N ASP A 4 8.45 4.56 -15.60
CA ASP A 4 8.01 5.60 -16.54
C ASP A 4 7.55 4.99 -17.87
N GLU A 5 8.20 3.89 -18.28
CA GLU A 5 7.81 3.10 -19.44
C GLU A 5 6.44 2.45 -19.25
N LEU A 6 6.16 1.87 -18.08
CA LEU A 6 4.85 1.30 -17.75
C LEU A 6 3.74 2.36 -17.79
N ILE A 7 3.99 3.51 -17.14
CA ILE A 7 3.03 4.63 -17.07
C ILE A 7 2.71 5.12 -18.48
N TYR A 8 3.73 5.30 -19.32
CA TYR A 8 3.56 5.70 -20.71
C TYR A 8 2.77 4.66 -21.52
N ARG A 9 3.14 3.37 -21.43
CA ARG A 9 2.50 2.30 -22.23
C ARG A 9 1.05 2.03 -21.85
N LEU A 10 0.66 2.30 -20.61
CA LEU A 10 -0.73 2.18 -20.15
C LEU A 10 -1.52 3.49 -20.29
N ASP A 11 -0.96 4.51 -20.93
CA ASP A 11 -1.57 5.83 -21.08
C ASP A 11 -2.08 6.43 -19.75
N ILE A 12 -1.38 6.16 -18.64
CA ILE A 12 -1.77 6.67 -17.32
C ILE A 12 -1.52 8.18 -17.28
N PRO A 13 -2.55 9.02 -17.08
CA PRO A 13 -2.37 10.45 -17.11
C PRO A 13 -1.53 10.92 -15.93
N LYS A 14 -0.70 11.93 -16.13
CA LYS A 14 0.16 12.51 -15.06
C LYS A 14 -0.63 13.01 -13.85
N SER A 15 -1.90 13.36 -14.05
CA SER A 15 -2.84 13.77 -12.99
C SER A 15 -3.33 12.61 -12.12
N ALA A 16 -3.16 11.35 -12.53
CA ALA A 16 -3.52 10.16 -11.75
C ALA A 16 -2.49 9.87 -10.64
N THR A 17 -2.19 10.87 -9.82
CA THR A 17 -1.12 10.85 -8.81
C THR A 17 -1.28 9.71 -7.80
N ILE A 18 -2.51 9.29 -7.50
CA ILE A 18 -2.78 8.17 -6.57
C ILE A 18 -2.33 6.85 -7.18
N ILE A 19 -2.64 6.61 -8.46
CA ILE A 19 -2.22 5.40 -9.18
C ILE A 19 -0.71 5.38 -9.33
N ILE A 20 -0.11 6.50 -9.74
CA ILE A 20 1.35 6.62 -9.90
C ILE A 20 2.08 6.33 -8.58
N LYS A 21 1.66 6.94 -7.46
CA LYS A 21 2.24 6.66 -6.13
C LYS A 21 2.06 5.20 -5.70
N LYS A 22 0.95 4.56 -6.05
CA LYS A 22 0.72 3.13 -5.77
C LYS A 22 1.63 2.25 -6.62
N ILE A 23 1.85 2.58 -7.90
CA ILE A 23 2.80 1.91 -8.78
C ILE A 23 4.20 1.98 -8.18
N GLU A 24 4.65 3.17 -7.80
CA GLU A 24 5.95 3.43 -7.16
C GLU A 24 6.17 2.56 -5.92
N PHE A 25 5.15 2.44 -5.08
CA PHE A 25 5.28 1.76 -3.80
C PHE A 25 5.11 0.23 -3.89
N LEU A 26 4.15 -0.24 -4.69
CA LEU A 26 3.74 -1.65 -4.72
C LEU A 26 4.50 -2.49 -5.75
N LEU A 27 4.92 -1.90 -6.87
CA LEU A 27 5.58 -2.63 -7.94
C LEU A 27 7.09 -2.53 -7.77
N ARG A 28 7.62 -3.36 -6.88
CA ARG A 28 9.02 -3.32 -6.43
C ARG A 28 10.00 -3.89 -7.47
N SER A 29 9.52 -4.73 -8.38
CA SER A 29 10.34 -5.40 -9.38
C SER A 29 9.90 -5.12 -10.82
N ASP A 30 10.82 -5.35 -11.76
CA ASP A 30 10.53 -5.34 -13.19
C ASP A 30 9.43 -6.33 -13.56
N SER A 31 9.40 -7.49 -12.89
CA SER A 31 8.38 -8.53 -13.05
C SER A 31 7.00 -8.04 -12.61
N ASP A 32 6.89 -7.31 -11.49
CA ASP A 32 5.60 -6.75 -11.06
C ASP A 32 5.04 -5.77 -12.10
N ARG A 33 5.91 -4.91 -12.63
CA ARG A 33 5.54 -3.94 -13.68
C ARG A 33 5.11 -4.63 -14.97
N GLN A 34 5.82 -5.68 -15.39
CA GLN A 34 5.42 -6.50 -16.55
C GLN A 34 4.08 -7.19 -16.36
N LYS A 35 3.83 -7.77 -15.17
CA LYS A 35 2.55 -8.41 -14.86
C LYS A 35 1.40 -7.41 -14.87
N MET A 36 1.60 -6.20 -14.33
CA MET A 36 0.60 -5.14 -14.41
C MET A 36 0.30 -4.77 -15.87
N TYR A 37 1.32 -4.56 -16.69
CA TYR A 37 1.13 -4.24 -18.10
C TYR A 37 0.29 -5.30 -18.81
N LEU A 38 0.62 -6.58 -18.63
CA LEU A 38 -0.14 -7.68 -19.24
C LEU A 38 -1.60 -7.72 -18.79
N PHE A 39 -1.88 -7.36 -17.53
CA PHE A 39 -3.23 -7.34 -16.99
C PHE A 39 -4.04 -6.12 -17.48
N CYS A 40 -3.41 -4.95 -17.56
CA CYS A 40 -4.09 -3.68 -17.83
C CYS A 40 -4.11 -3.27 -19.30
N ASN A 41 -3.21 -3.80 -20.14
CA ASN A 41 -3.11 -3.40 -21.53
C ASN A 41 -4.40 -3.69 -22.30
N GLY A 42 -4.97 -2.65 -22.93
CA GLY A 42 -6.26 -2.73 -23.62
C GLY A 42 -7.48 -2.75 -22.67
N ASN A 43 -7.28 -2.55 -21.37
CA ASN A 43 -8.36 -2.51 -20.37
C ASN A 43 -8.19 -1.30 -19.41
N PRO A 44 -8.45 -0.07 -19.88
CA PRO A 44 -8.27 1.14 -19.08
C PRO A 44 -9.12 1.13 -17.80
N GLY A 45 -8.55 1.59 -16.69
CA GLY A 45 -9.21 1.64 -15.38
C GLY A 45 -9.00 0.39 -14.52
N SER A 46 -8.46 -0.69 -15.12
CA SER A 46 -8.13 -1.92 -14.39
C SER A 46 -6.89 -1.81 -13.50
N GLU A 47 -6.14 -0.70 -13.58
CA GLU A 47 -4.94 -0.43 -12.79
C GLU A 47 -5.24 -0.45 -11.30
N TYR A 48 -6.38 0.15 -10.90
CA TYR A 48 -6.78 0.19 -9.50
C TYR A 48 -7.08 -1.21 -8.96
N ILE A 49 -7.70 -2.06 -9.78
CA ILE A 49 -8.01 -3.46 -9.43
C ILE A 49 -6.71 -4.22 -9.21
N TYR A 50 -5.79 -4.15 -10.19
CA TYR A 50 -4.50 -4.82 -10.11
C TYR A 50 -3.71 -4.40 -8.86
N LEU A 51 -3.59 -3.08 -8.63
CA LEU A 51 -2.84 -2.54 -7.49
C LEU A 51 -3.50 -2.88 -6.15
N SER A 52 -4.82 -2.97 -6.09
CA SER A 52 -5.54 -3.38 -4.88
C SER A 52 -5.27 -4.85 -4.54
N GLU A 53 -5.28 -5.73 -5.54
CA GLU A 53 -4.95 -7.14 -5.34
C GLU A 53 -3.48 -7.34 -5.02
N LYS A 54 -2.56 -6.65 -5.72
CA LYS A 54 -1.13 -6.68 -5.40
C LYS A 54 -0.85 -6.22 -3.97
N ARG A 55 -1.54 -5.20 -3.49
CA ARG A 55 -1.44 -4.74 -2.09
C ARG A 55 -1.87 -5.83 -1.11
N LYS A 56 -3.00 -6.50 -1.34
CA LYS A 56 -3.47 -7.60 -0.48
C LYS A 56 -2.48 -8.76 -0.47
N GLN A 57 -1.92 -9.09 -1.63
CA GLN A 57 -0.87 -10.10 -1.76
C GLN A 57 0.34 -9.74 -0.88
N LEU A 58 0.88 -8.52 -1.02
CA LEU A 58 2.01 -8.05 -0.21
C LEU A 58 1.69 -8.00 1.28
N ILE A 59 0.46 -7.68 1.66
CA ILE A 59 0.03 -7.73 3.08
C ILE A 59 0.15 -9.15 3.62
N ASN A 60 -0.21 -10.15 2.82
CA ASN A 60 -0.15 -11.55 3.25
C ASN A 60 1.27 -12.12 3.25
N GLU A 61 2.12 -11.68 2.31
CA GLU A 61 3.50 -12.15 2.16
C GLU A 61 4.46 -11.46 3.14
N GLU A 62 4.39 -10.13 3.23
CA GLU A 62 5.40 -9.26 3.86
C GLU A 62 4.87 -8.50 5.09
N GLY A 63 3.54 -8.53 5.31
CA GLY A 63 2.92 -7.89 6.46
C GLY A 63 3.32 -8.56 7.79
N TYR A 64 3.05 -7.86 8.89
CA TYR A 64 3.28 -8.41 10.23
C TYR A 64 2.41 -9.64 10.47
N LYS A 65 3.05 -10.70 10.98
CA LYS A 65 2.39 -11.96 11.38
C LYS A 65 2.14 -12.02 12.87
N ASP A 66 2.89 -11.22 13.64
CA ASP A 66 2.82 -11.16 15.09
C ASP A 66 2.66 -9.71 15.55
N LYS A 67 1.78 -9.51 16.55
CA LYS A 67 1.52 -8.19 17.15
C LYS A 67 2.77 -7.59 17.77
N SER A 68 3.59 -8.41 18.43
CA SER A 68 4.78 -7.97 19.17
C SER A 68 5.85 -7.44 18.21
N GLU A 69 6.03 -8.09 17.05
CA GLU A 69 6.92 -7.59 15.99
C GLU A 69 6.47 -6.20 15.52
N PHE A 70 5.17 -6.01 15.26
CA PHE A 70 4.63 -4.71 14.88
C PHE A 70 4.88 -3.64 15.97
N ILE A 71 4.64 -3.95 17.25
CA ILE A 71 4.83 -2.99 18.34
C ILE A 71 6.30 -2.56 18.45
N VAL A 72 7.24 -3.51 18.34
CA VAL A 72 8.68 -3.22 18.39
C VAL A 72 9.07 -2.29 17.24
N ASP A 73 8.70 -2.65 16.01
CA ASP A 73 9.01 -1.84 14.82
C ASP A 73 8.31 -0.48 14.86
N TYR A 74 7.09 -0.39 15.40
CA TYR A 74 6.35 0.86 15.50
C TYR A 74 7.00 1.84 16.48
N ASN A 75 7.52 1.33 17.60
CA ASN A 75 8.21 2.16 18.59
C ASN A 75 9.57 2.66 18.09
N ASP A 76 10.23 1.92 17.19
CA ASP A 76 11.47 2.35 16.53
C ASP A 76 11.19 3.34 15.39
N ASN A 77 10.29 2.96 14.48
CA ASN A 77 9.90 3.78 13.33
C ASN A 77 8.44 3.54 12.93
N ASN A 78 7.55 4.34 13.52
CA ASN A 78 6.11 4.23 13.29
C ASN A 78 5.70 4.37 11.81
N ILE A 79 6.41 5.17 11.00
CA ILE A 79 6.10 5.36 9.58
C ILE A 79 6.34 4.05 8.84
N MET A 80 7.53 3.48 8.96
CA MET A 80 7.88 2.24 8.28
C MET A 80 7.01 1.07 8.75
N ALA A 81 6.70 1.01 10.05
CA ALA A 81 5.81 0.00 10.59
C ALA A 81 4.40 0.10 10.01
N LEU A 82 3.83 1.31 9.93
CA LEU A 82 2.51 1.51 9.32
C LEU A 82 2.51 1.23 7.81
N GLU A 83 3.58 1.62 7.10
CA GLU A 83 3.77 1.31 5.68
C GLU A 83 3.83 -0.20 5.43
N ARG A 84 4.52 -0.95 6.28
CA ARG A 84 4.59 -2.42 6.20
C ARG A 84 3.27 -3.07 6.59
N LEU A 85 2.60 -2.59 7.65
CA LEU A 85 1.32 -3.13 8.12
C LEU A 85 0.25 -3.00 7.03
N CYS A 86 0.14 -1.81 6.43
CA CYS A 86 -0.92 -1.51 5.47
C CYS A 86 -0.47 -1.66 4.01
N GLN A 87 0.80 -1.92 3.72
CA GLN A 87 1.40 -1.91 2.37
C GLN A 87 0.94 -0.69 1.56
N GLU A 88 1.06 0.49 2.15
CA GLU A 88 0.79 1.76 1.49
C GLU A 88 1.71 2.84 2.03
N LYS A 89 2.10 3.78 1.17
CA LYS A 89 2.92 4.93 1.58
C LYS A 89 2.21 5.75 2.66
N VAL A 90 2.94 6.10 3.70
CA VAL A 90 2.48 6.93 4.81
C VAL A 90 3.09 8.31 4.66
N ASP A 91 2.23 9.32 4.54
CA ASP A 91 2.63 10.73 4.46
C ASP A 91 2.13 11.52 5.67
N GLY A 92 2.60 12.76 5.81
CA GLY A 92 2.22 13.62 6.92
C GLY A 92 0.70 13.86 7.04
N PHE A 93 -0.04 13.82 5.92
CA PHE A 93 -1.49 13.95 5.94
C PHE A 93 -2.17 12.74 6.58
N LYS A 94 -1.74 11.51 6.24
CA LYS A 94 -2.26 10.30 6.86
C LYS A 94 -1.91 10.23 8.34
N LEU A 95 -0.68 10.56 8.71
CA LEU A 95 -0.24 10.60 10.11
C LEU A 95 -1.04 11.62 10.92
N ALA A 96 -1.23 12.84 10.40
CA ALA A 96 -2.02 13.87 11.07
C ALA A 96 -3.49 13.48 11.29
N ARG A 97 -4.01 12.54 10.49
CA ARG A 97 -5.37 12.00 10.65
C ARG A 97 -5.45 10.78 11.55
N LEU A 98 -4.34 10.12 11.85
CA LEU A 98 -4.29 8.93 12.69
C LEU A 98 -4.51 9.32 14.15
N LYS A 99 -5.75 9.17 14.63
CA LYS A 99 -6.15 9.54 16.00
C LYS A 99 -5.65 8.55 17.05
N VAL A 100 -5.59 7.27 16.69
CA VAL A 100 -5.10 6.19 17.55
C VAL A 100 -3.62 6.03 17.30
N THR A 101 -2.79 6.34 18.29
CA THR A 101 -1.32 6.24 18.19
C THR A 101 -0.75 5.10 19.02
N ASP A 102 -1.59 4.46 19.85
CA ASP A 102 -1.22 3.26 20.59
C ASP A 102 -1.08 2.06 19.61
N PRO A 103 0.11 1.43 19.52
CA PRO A 103 0.34 0.36 18.56
C PRO A 103 -0.47 -0.91 18.84
N GLU A 104 -0.80 -1.20 20.11
CA GLU A 104 -1.63 -2.36 20.43
C GLU A 104 -3.05 -2.23 19.88
N THR A 105 -3.65 -1.06 20.09
CA THR A 105 -4.99 -0.72 19.59
C THR A 105 -4.99 -0.68 18.06
N LEU A 106 -3.97 -0.06 17.45
CA LEU A 106 -3.84 0.00 15.99
C LEU A 106 -3.78 -1.40 15.36
N TYR A 107 -2.96 -2.29 15.90
CA TYR A 107 -2.85 -3.65 15.38
C TYR A 107 -4.16 -4.43 15.55
N SER A 108 -4.81 -4.29 16.71
CA SER A 108 -6.10 -4.94 16.99
C SER A 108 -7.21 -4.45 16.04
N LEU A 109 -7.25 -3.15 15.71
CA LEU A 109 -8.17 -2.60 14.72
C LEU A 109 -7.86 -3.10 13.30
N TYR A 110 -6.58 -3.21 12.96
CA TYR A 110 -6.13 -3.76 11.69
C TYR A 110 -6.53 -5.23 11.53
N GLU A 111 -6.35 -6.07 12.55
CA GLU A 111 -6.72 -7.49 12.45
C GLU A 111 -8.21 -7.69 12.17
N LYS A 112 -9.07 -6.89 12.82
CA LYS A 112 -10.52 -6.93 12.60
C LYS A 112 -10.91 -6.49 11.19
N ASN A 113 -10.15 -5.57 10.61
CA ASN A 113 -10.43 -4.98 9.31
C ASN A 113 -9.26 -5.18 8.35
N LYS A 114 -8.74 -6.42 8.28
CA LYS A 114 -7.57 -6.74 7.46
C LYS A 114 -7.75 -6.23 6.03
N TYR A 115 -6.67 -5.70 5.46
CA TYR A 115 -6.64 -4.99 4.17
C TYR A 115 -7.24 -3.57 4.17
N SER A 116 -7.68 -3.05 5.30
CA SER A 116 -8.04 -1.63 5.41
C SER A 116 -6.84 -0.73 5.13
N ASN A 117 -7.09 0.44 4.55
CA ASN A 117 -6.08 1.49 4.44
C ASN A 117 -5.89 2.19 5.80
N LEU A 118 -4.78 2.91 5.96
CA LEU A 118 -4.45 3.55 7.23
C LEU A 118 -5.51 4.59 7.65
N LEU A 119 -6.09 5.30 6.68
CA LEU A 119 -7.14 6.28 6.97
C LEU A 119 -8.43 5.63 7.50
N HIS A 120 -8.75 4.41 7.06
CA HIS A 120 -9.90 3.68 7.57
C HIS A 120 -9.66 3.23 9.02
N LEU A 121 -8.44 2.79 9.33
CA LEU A 121 -8.03 2.49 10.71
C LEU A 121 -8.07 3.75 11.59
N ALA A 122 -7.75 4.91 11.04
CA ALA A 122 -7.80 6.19 11.73
C ALA A 122 -9.22 6.69 12.07
N LEU A 123 -10.24 6.14 11.41
CA LEU A 123 -11.65 6.52 11.57
C LEU A 123 -12.47 5.48 12.36
N SER A 124 -11.88 4.33 12.68
CA SER A 124 -12.48 3.24 13.46
C SER A 124 -12.33 3.48 14.96
#